data_AF-C7NMR2-F1
#
_entry.id   AF-C7NMR2-F1
#
_cell.length_a   1.000
_cell.length_b   1.000
_cell.length_c   1.000
_cell.angle_alpha   90.00
_cell.angle_beta   90.00
_cell.angle_gamma   90.00
#
_symmetry.space_group_name_H-M   'P 1'
#
loop_
_entity.id
_entity.type
_entity.pdbx_description
1 polymer ?
#
loop_
_entity_poly.entity_id
_entity_poly.type
_entity_poly.pdbx_seq_one_letter_code
_entity_poly.pdbx_strand_id
1 'polypeptide(L)'
;MLAAVDAEDHDATTLRRVYEDELADVVETVSEDAVVEGTSLDAETVRGLADAESPALTLTEAADVFALSADRDADAIAAEARDRLLLELSSAVLDVDALAQGLDSDATPKELQAKMEGRHPMTLAEYAEIRAFVAGKL
;
A
#
# COMPACT_ATOMS: atom_id res chain seq x y z
N MET A 1 1.52 8.97 5.44
CA MET A 1 1.98 7.59 5.76
C MET A 1 0.83 6.63 5.47
N LEU A 2 1.10 5.47 4.84
CA LEU A 2 0.10 4.50 4.37
C LEU A 2 -1.11 4.26 5.30
N ALA A 3 -0.88 4.05 6.60
CA ALA A 3 -1.93 3.75 7.58
C ALA A 3 -2.72 4.99 8.06
N ALA A 4 -2.21 6.20 7.83
CA ALA A 4 -2.82 7.46 8.25
C ALA A 4 -3.85 7.99 7.25
N VAL A 5 -3.82 7.50 6.01
CA VAL A 5 -4.78 7.89 4.97
C VAL A 5 -6.13 7.26 5.29
N ASP A 6 -7.16 8.08 5.44
CA ASP A 6 -8.52 7.62 5.59
C ASP A 6 -9.01 6.98 4.29
N ALA A 7 -9.76 5.87 4.38
CA ALA A 7 -10.30 5.17 3.23
C ALA A 7 -11.80 5.44 3.00
N GLU A 8 -12.52 6.00 3.99
CA GLU A 8 -13.98 6.14 3.93
C GLU A 8 -14.48 7.01 2.76
N ASP A 9 -13.66 7.96 2.30
CA ASP A 9 -14.01 8.89 1.21
C ASP A 9 -13.37 8.55 -0.15
N HIS A 10 -12.73 7.39 -0.30
CA HIS A 10 -11.93 7.07 -1.48
C HIS A 10 -12.31 5.73 -2.12
N ASP A 11 -12.51 5.73 -3.45
CA ASP A 11 -12.44 4.49 -4.22
C ASP A 11 -11.00 3.97 -4.31
N ALA A 12 -10.83 2.72 -4.74
CA ALA A 12 -9.52 2.06 -4.79
C ALA A 12 -8.48 2.85 -5.62
N THR A 13 -8.90 3.46 -6.73
CA THR A 13 -8.00 4.20 -7.63
C THR A 13 -7.57 5.51 -6.98
N THR A 14 -8.51 6.22 -6.36
CA THR A 14 -8.26 7.48 -5.66
C THR A 14 -7.39 7.23 -4.43
N LEU A 15 -7.65 6.17 -3.68
CA LEU A 15 -6.85 5.82 -2.50
C LEU A 15 -5.42 5.46 -2.90
N ARG A 16 -5.24 4.69 -3.98
CA ARG A 16 -3.92 4.41 -4.55
C ARG A 16 -3.19 5.68 -4.96
N ARG A 17 -3.88 6.60 -5.64
CA ARG A 17 -3.31 7.90 -6.04
C ARG A 17 -2.82 8.71 -4.85
N VAL A 18 -3.58 8.75 -3.76
CA VAL A 18 -3.16 9.45 -2.54
C VAL A 18 -1.83 8.88 -2.00
N TYR A 19 -1.64 7.55 -2.05
CA TYR A 19 -0.36 6.95 -1.68
C TYR A 19 0.77 7.29 -2.64
N GLU A 20 0.50 7.27 -3.94
CA GLU A 20 1.48 7.63 -4.97
C GLU A 20 1.90 9.11 -4.87
N ASP A 21 0.97 10.00 -4.56
CA ASP A 21 1.25 11.42 -4.30
C ASP A 21 2.13 11.59 -3.06
N GLU A 22 1.82 10.89 -1.95
CA GLU A 22 2.69 10.92 -0.76
C GLU A 22 4.08 10.33 -1.04
N LEU A 23 4.20 9.33 -1.91
CA LEU A 23 5.49 8.77 -2.33
C LEU A 23 6.26 9.77 -3.20
N ALA A 24 5.59 10.46 -4.12
CA ALA A 24 6.18 11.50 -4.95
C ALA A 24 6.74 12.65 -4.10
N ASP A 25 6.02 13.07 -3.05
CA ASP A 25 6.50 14.07 -2.08
C ASP A 25 7.79 13.62 -1.38
N VAL A 26 7.91 12.32 -1.06
CA VAL A 26 9.14 11.76 -0.49
C VAL A 26 10.27 11.78 -1.51
N VAL A 27 10.00 11.37 -2.76
CA VAL A 27 10.98 11.40 -3.86
C VAL A 27 11.48 12.82 -4.10
N GLU A 28 10.60 13.83 -4.08
CA GLU A 28 10.99 15.24 -4.17
C GLU A 28 11.89 15.66 -2.99
N THR A 29 11.56 15.21 -1.78
CA THR A 29 12.29 15.56 -0.55
C THR A 29 13.70 14.97 -0.52
N VAL A 30 13.88 13.71 -0.91
CA VAL A 30 15.16 13.01 -0.81
C VAL A 30 15.93 12.91 -2.13
N SER A 31 15.30 13.26 -3.26
CA SER A 31 15.74 13.10 -4.66
C SER A 31 15.66 11.67 -5.22
N GLU A 32 15.40 11.55 -6.54
CA GLU A 32 15.33 10.26 -7.25
C GLU A 32 16.58 9.39 -7.03
N ASP A 33 17.79 9.99 -7.11
CA ASP A 33 19.05 9.26 -6.95
C ASP A 33 19.16 8.63 -5.55
N ALA A 34 18.75 9.35 -4.50
CA ALA A 34 18.77 8.80 -3.14
C ALA A 34 17.75 7.67 -2.96
N VAL A 35 16.60 7.72 -3.65
CA VAL A 35 15.62 6.64 -3.63
C VAL A 35 16.17 5.38 -4.32
N VAL A 36 16.82 5.54 -5.47
CA VAL A 36 17.46 4.42 -6.19
C VAL A 36 18.61 3.82 -5.35
N GLU A 37 19.39 4.63 -4.65
CA GLU A 37 20.48 4.15 -3.79
C GLU A 37 19.97 3.53 -2.47
N GLY A 38 18.85 4.03 -1.96
CA GLY A 38 18.30 3.66 -0.66
C GLY A 38 17.29 2.51 -0.68
N THR A 39 16.82 2.09 -1.86
CA THR A 39 15.80 1.04 -2.03
C THR A 39 16.22 0.00 -3.07
N SER A 40 15.41 -1.03 -3.26
CA SER A 40 15.58 -1.98 -4.37
C SER A 40 14.93 -1.53 -5.69
N LEU A 41 14.36 -0.33 -5.74
CA LEU A 41 13.66 0.17 -6.92
C LEU A 41 14.64 0.57 -8.03
N ASP A 42 14.25 0.30 -9.26
CA ASP A 42 14.98 0.76 -10.43
C ASP A 42 14.64 2.22 -10.78
N ALA A 43 15.51 2.86 -11.56
CA ALA A 43 15.37 4.27 -11.92
C ALA A 43 14.20 4.59 -12.86
N GLU A 44 13.55 3.60 -13.50
CA GLU A 44 12.32 3.82 -14.26
C GLU A 44 11.13 3.90 -13.31
N THR A 45 11.05 2.97 -12.35
CA THR A 45 10.02 2.97 -11.31
C THR A 45 10.05 4.25 -10.46
N VAL A 46 11.23 4.69 -10.01
CA VAL A 46 11.39 5.93 -9.23
C VAL A 46 10.99 7.16 -10.04
N ARG A 47 11.35 7.21 -11.32
CA ARG A 47 10.94 8.31 -12.21
C ARG A 47 9.42 8.35 -12.42
N GLY A 48 8.80 7.18 -12.59
CA GLY A 48 7.34 7.08 -12.70
C GLY A 48 6.62 7.65 -11.47
N LEU A 49 7.14 7.41 -10.27
CA LEU A 49 6.63 8.07 -9.05
C LEU A 49 6.78 9.59 -9.10
N ALA A 50 7.96 10.10 -9.47
CA ALA A 50 8.23 11.54 -9.56
C ALA A 50 7.36 12.25 -10.62
N ASP A 51 7.06 11.56 -11.73
CA ASP A 51 6.23 12.06 -12.83
C ASP A 51 4.71 11.88 -12.59
N ALA A 52 4.31 11.52 -11.36
CA ALA A 52 2.91 11.26 -10.97
C ALA A 52 2.22 10.19 -11.85
N GLU A 53 2.99 9.22 -12.31
CA GLU A 53 2.49 7.99 -12.91
C GLU A 53 2.11 6.98 -11.82
N SER A 54 1.66 5.79 -12.24
CA SER A 54 1.21 4.74 -11.33
C SER A 54 1.99 3.45 -11.56
N PRO A 55 3.31 3.43 -11.25
CA PRO A 55 4.14 2.23 -11.43
C PRO A 55 3.67 1.08 -10.54
N ALA A 56 4.01 -0.15 -10.92
CA ALA A 56 3.69 -1.33 -10.11
C ALA A 56 4.64 -1.41 -8.92
N LEU A 57 4.09 -1.26 -7.71
CA LEU A 57 4.85 -1.30 -6.45
C LEU A 57 4.22 -2.30 -5.50
N THR A 58 5.07 -2.98 -4.73
CA THR A 58 4.65 -3.69 -3.54
C THR A 58 4.44 -2.73 -2.37
N LEU A 59 3.64 -3.16 -1.39
CA LEU A 59 3.46 -2.44 -0.13
C LEU A 59 4.80 -2.26 0.61
N THR A 60 5.69 -3.24 0.50
CA THR A 60 7.03 -3.19 1.10
C THR A 60 7.92 -2.18 0.38
N GLU A 61 7.96 -2.19 -0.95
CA GLU A 61 8.73 -1.19 -1.71
C GLU A 61 8.23 0.24 -1.46
N ALA A 62 6.92 0.45 -1.35
CA ALA A 62 6.36 1.74 -0.95
C ALA A 62 6.83 2.13 0.47
N ALA A 63 6.87 1.18 1.40
CA ALA A 63 7.36 1.42 2.75
C ALA A 63 8.87 1.73 2.78
N ASP A 64 9.68 1.12 1.92
CA ASP A 64 11.10 1.45 1.76
C ASP A 64 11.30 2.90 1.35
N VAL A 65 10.52 3.39 0.38
CA VAL A 65 10.56 4.80 -0.02
C VAL A 65 10.16 5.70 1.15
N PHE A 66 9.05 5.43 1.83
CA PHE A 66 8.62 6.22 3.00
C PHE A 66 9.68 6.27 4.10
N ALA A 67 10.40 5.17 4.35
CA ALA A 67 11.46 5.10 5.35
C ALA A 67 12.66 6.02 5.06
N LEU A 68 12.83 6.50 3.83
CA LEU A 68 13.91 7.44 3.50
C LEU A 68 13.70 8.84 4.06
N SER A 69 12.45 9.23 4.30
CA SER A 69 12.09 10.53 4.90
C SER A 69 11.53 10.40 6.32
N ALA A 70 11.01 9.23 6.67
CA ALA A 70 10.55 8.94 8.02
C ALA A 70 11.73 8.48 8.89
N ASP A 71 11.80 8.94 10.14
CA ASP A 71 12.70 8.37 11.16
C ASP A 71 12.14 7.02 11.67
N ARG A 72 11.87 6.10 10.75
CA ARG A 72 11.19 4.81 10.98
C ARG A 72 11.69 3.76 10.01
N ASP A 73 11.69 2.51 10.48
CA ASP A 73 12.06 1.34 9.68
C ASP A 73 10.94 0.95 8.69
N ALA A 74 11.33 0.54 7.48
CA ALA A 74 10.41 0.16 6.40
C ALA A 74 9.54 -1.05 6.77
N ASP A 75 10.10 -2.08 7.42
CA ASP A 75 9.33 -3.24 7.87
C ASP A 75 8.27 -2.84 8.90
N ALA A 76 8.59 -1.87 9.76
CA ALA A 76 7.64 -1.34 10.73
C ALA A 76 6.50 -0.57 10.05
N ILE A 77 6.79 0.22 9.01
CA ILE A 77 5.77 0.94 8.22
C ILE A 77 4.84 -0.06 7.51
N ALA A 78 5.40 -1.08 6.85
CA ALA A 78 4.61 -2.10 6.17
C ALA A 78 3.78 -2.96 7.15
N ALA A 79 4.34 -3.29 8.32
CA ALA A 79 3.61 -3.99 9.38
C ALA A 79 2.43 -3.18 9.90
N GLU A 80 2.62 -1.89 10.19
CA GLU A 80 1.54 -1.00 10.63
C GLU A 80 0.43 -0.89 9.59
N ALA A 81 0.77 -0.77 8.30
CA ALA A 81 -0.20 -0.73 7.21
C ALA A 81 -1.08 -2.00 7.19
N ARG A 82 -0.49 -3.18 7.40
CA ARG A 82 -1.21 -4.47 7.49
C ARG A 82 -2.05 -4.57 8.77
N ASP A 83 -1.51 -4.15 9.91
CA ASP A 83 -2.23 -4.14 11.19
C ASP A 83 -3.47 -3.24 11.10
N ARG A 84 -3.34 -2.05 10.49
CA ARG A 84 -4.46 -1.14 10.22
C ARG A 84 -5.55 -1.84 9.42
N LEU A 85 -5.17 -2.53 8.34
CA LEU A 85 -6.11 -3.26 7.49
C LEU A 85 -6.81 -4.40 8.27
N LEU A 86 -6.09 -5.16 9.09
CA LEU A 86 -6.69 -6.21 9.93
C LEU A 86 -7.70 -5.64 10.94
N LEU A 87 -7.41 -4.45 11.50
CA LEU A 87 -8.34 -3.74 12.38
C LEU A 87 -9.59 -3.25 11.63
N GLU A 88 -9.45 -2.77 10.39
CA GLU A 88 -10.56 -2.36 9.52
C GLU A 88 -11.47 -3.57 9.22
N LEU A 89 -10.89 -4.70 8.86
CA LEU A 89 -11.62 -5.94 8.61
C LEU A 89 -12.39 -6.43 9.84
N SER A 90 -11.75 -6.41 11.01
CA SER A 90 -12.41 -6.74 12.26
C SER A 90 -13.57 -5.80 12.58
N SER A 91 -13.45 -4.52 12.23
CA SER A 91 -14.49 -3.51 12.46
C SER A 91 -15.69 -3.68 11.52
N ALA A 92 -15.42 -4.01 10.25
CA ALA A 92 -16.43 -4.33 9.24
C ALA A 92 -17.02 -5.74 9.38
N VAL A 93 -16.48 -6.57 10.29
CA VAL A 93 -16.87 -7.98 10.48
C VAL A 93 -16.73 -8.79 9.18
N LEU A 94 -15.64 -8.52 8.44
CA LEU A 94 -15.31 -9.19 7.19
C LEU A 94 -14.23 -10.25 7.42
N ASP A 95 -14.39 -11.40 6.78
CA ASP A 95 -13.37 -12.43 6.67
C ASP A 95 -12.76 -12.47 5.26
N VAL A 96 -11.71 -13.27 5.09
CA VAL A 96 -10.99 -13.38 3.82
C VAL A 96 -11.80 -14.03 2.70
N ASP A 97 -12.81 -14.84 3.05
CA ASP A 97 -13.74 -15.43 2.09
C ASP A 97 -14.73 -14.38 1.56
N ALA A 98 -15.22 -13.49 2.43
CA ALA A 98 -16.06 -12.37 2.04
C ALA A 98 -15.29 -11.35 1.18
N LEU A 99 -14.02 -11.10 1.51
CA LEU A 99 -13.15 -10.28 0.66
C LEU A 99 -12.95 -10.91 -0.72
N ALA A 100 -12.56 -12.19 -0.79
CA ALA A 100 -12.33 -12.86 -2.06
C ALA A 100 -13.57 -12.91 -2.96
N GLN A 101 -14.78 -12.93 -2.37
CA GLN A 101 -16.04 -12.86 -3.11
C GLN A 101 -16.42 -11.44 -3.54
N GLY A 102 -15.97 -10.44 -2.80
CA GLY A 102 -16.33 -9.04 -3.01
C GLY A 102 -15.35 -8.25 -3.88
N LEU A 103 -14.09 -8.67 -3.90
CA LEU A 103 -13.03 -8.14 -4.75
C LEU A 103 -13.06 -8.86 -6.10
N ASP A 104 -12.83 -8.13 -7.20
CA ASP A 104 -12.63 -8.71 -8.53
C ASP A 104 -11.17 -9.17 -8.67
N SER A 105 -10.75 -10.05 -7.76
CA SER A 105 -9.37 -10.51 -7.63
C SER A 105 -9.25 -12.01 -7.93
N ASP A 106 -8.20 -12.39 -8.65
CA ASP A 106 -7.83 -13.79 -8.87
C ASP A 106 -7.26 -14.45 -7.58
N ALA A 107 -7.03 -13.68 -6.52
CA ALA A 107 -6.44 -14.19 -5.28
C ALA A 107 -7.43 -15.06 -4.49
N THR A 108 -6.97 -16.25 -4.11
CA THR A 108 -7.74 -17.12 -3.21
C THR A 108 -7.82 -16.54 -1.79
N PRO A 109 -8.83 -16.91 -0.97
CA PRO A 109 -8.91 -16.46 0.43
C PRO A 109 -7.63 -16.72 1.24
N LYS A 110 -6.95 -17.84 0.98
CA LYS A 110 -5.68 -18.20 1.62
C LYS A 110 -4.52 -17.29 1.18
N GLU A 111 -4.48 -16.90 -0.08
CA GLU A 111 -3.47 -15.96 -0.58
C GLU A 111 -3.71 -14.55 -0.02
N LEU A 112 -4.96 -14.09 0.01
CA LEU A 112 -5.33 -12.84 0.67
C LEU A 112 -4.89 -12.84 2.14
N GLN A 113 -5.18 -13.92 2.88
CA GLN A 113 -4.72 -14.07 4.25
C GLN A 113 -3.19 -14.00 4.37
N ALA A 114 -2.47 -14.72 3.51
CA ALA A 114 -1.00 -14.71 3.52
C ALA A 114 -0.44 -13.31 3.23
N LYS A 115 -1.05 -12.55 2.31
CA LYS A 115 -0.68 -11.16 2.02
C LYS A 115 -0.89 -10.25 3.23
N MET A 116 -2.06 -10.32 3.86
CA MET A 116 -2.39 -9.52 5.06
C MET A 116 -1.50 -9.85 6.26
N GLU A 117 -1.08 -11.11 6.41
CA GLU A 117 -0.13 -11.52 7.46
C GLU A 117 1.34 -11.28 7.06
N GLY A 118 1.61 -10.73 5.87
CA GLY A 118 2.97 -10.45 5.41
C GLY A 118 3.79 -11.66 4.97
N ARG A 119 3.14 -12.81 4.79
CA ARG A 119 3.75 -14.07 4.33
C ARG A 119 3.78 -14.21 2.80
N HIS A 120 3.18 -13.26 2.08
CA HIS A 120 3.21 -13.15 0.63
C HIS A 120 3.21 -11.67 0.22
N PRO A 121 3.89 -11.27 -0.87
CA PRO A 121 3.87 -9.88 -1.33
C PRO A 121 2.46 -9.39 -1.66
N MET A 122 2.14 -8.18 -1.22
CA MET A 122 0.92 -7.46 -1.57
C MET A 122 1.30 -6.24 -2.40
N THR A 123 0.62 -5.98 -3.51
CA THR A 123 0.85 -4.73 -4.26
C THR A 123 0.21 -3.54 -3.55
N LEU A 124 0.72 -2.34 -3.80
CA LEU A 124 0.10 -1.11 -3.28
C LEU A 124 -1.31 -0.90 -3.85
N ALA A 125 -1.54 -1.34 -5.10
CA ALA A 125 -2.85 -1.33 -5.74
C ALA A 125 -3.83 -2.28 -5.03
N GLU A 126 -3.41 -3.52 -4.73
CA GLU A 126 -4.22 -4.48 -3.97
C GLU A 126 -4.51 -3.97 -2.56
N TYR A 127 -3.54 -3.35 -1.91
CA TYR A 127 -3.74 -2.75 -0.59
C TYR A 127 -4.83 -1.67 -0.63
N ALA A 128 -4.77 -0.75 -1.60
CA ALA A 128 -5.78 0.27 -1.79
C ALA A 128 -7.16 -0.31 -2.14
N GLU A 129 -7.20 -1.36 -2.97
CA GLU A 129 -8.44 -2.04 -3.36
C GLU A 129 -9.14 -2.67 -2.14
N ILE A 130 -8.38 -3.42 -1.33
CA ILE A 130 -8.92 -4.05 -0.12
C ILE A 130 -9.42 -2.98 0.84
N ARG A 131 -8.63 -1.93 1.12
CA ARG A 131 -9.03 -0.88 2.06
C ARG A 131 -10.29 -0.14 1.62
N ALA A 132 -10.38 0.25 0.34
CA ALA A 132 -11.57 0.91 -0.20
C ALA A 132 -12.81 0.00 -0.13
N PHE A 133 -12.65 -1.30 -0.42
CA PHE A 133 -13.73 -2.27 -0.28
C PHE A 133 -14.22 -2.37 1.17
N VAL A 134 -13.30 -2.50 2.13
CA VAL A 134 -13.62 -2.62 3.56
C VAL A 134 -14.28 -1.36 4.08
N ALA A 135 -13.77 -0.18 3.71
CA ALA A 135 -14.35 1.10 4.09
C ALA A 135 -15.80 1.25 3.58
N GLY A 136 -16.10 0.77 2.38
CA GLY A 136 -17.47 0.71 1.86
C GLY A 136 -18.43 -0.26 2.58
N LYS A 137 -17.96 -0.98 3.61
CA LYS A 137 -18.76 -1.87 4.48
C LYS A 137 -18.91 -1.38 5.91
N LEU A 138 -18.20 -0.32 6.30
CA LEU A 138 -18.35 0.34 7.61
C LEU A 138 -19.63 1.19 7.65
#